data_AF-A0A925N771-F1
#
_entry.id   AF-A0A925N771-F1
#
_cell.length_a   1.000
_cell.length_b   1.000
_cell.length_c   1.000
_cell.angle_alpha   90.00
_cell.angle_beta   90.00
_cell.angle_gamma   90.00
#
_symmetry.space_group_name_H-M   'P 1'
#
loop_
_entity.id
_entity.type
_entity.pdbx_description
1 polymer ?
#
loop_
_entity_poly.entity_id
_entity_poly.type
_entity_poly.pdbx_seq_one_letter_code
_entity_poly.pdbx_strand_id
1 'polypeptide(L)' 'SGDLSAGLVVFEVAGLTPADVVKQLLAKRVIASTSPYAITYARLAPSLVNTPQQVDEAVRAVREISG' A
#
# COMPACT_ATOMS: atom_id res chain seq x y z
N SER A 1 11.57 14.00 14.54
CA SER A 1 10.62 13.65 13.46
C SER A 1 9.28 13.36 14.10
N GLY A 2 8.20 13.96 13.61
CA GLY A 2 6.85 13.62 14.08
C GLY A 2 6.40 12.31 13.43
N ASP A 3 5.69 11.47 14.19
CA ASP A 3 5.07 10.26 13.66
C ASP A 3 3.89 10.67 12.76
N LEU A 4 3.99 10.36 11.48
CA LEU A 4 2.92 10.61 10.51
C LEU A 4 1.96 9.42 10.54
N SER A 5 0.72 9.65 10.96
CA SER A 5 -0.37 8.69 10.89
C SER A 5 -1.38 9.12 9.84
N ALA A 6 -1.84 8.19 9.00
CA ALA A 6 -2.86 8.44 7.99
C ALA A 6 -3.79 7.22 7.86
N GLY A 7 -5.10 7.46 7.81
CA GLY A 7 -6.10 6.43 7.52
C GLY A 7 -6.17 6.03 6.04
N LEU A 8 -5.46 6.76 5.17
CA LEU A 8 -5.35 6.48 3.74
C LEU A 8 -3.94 6.84 3.26
N VAL A 9 -3.28 5.89 2.62
CA VAL A 9 -1.95 6.06 2.04
C VAL A 9 -2.05 5.77 0.55
N VAL A 10 -1.76 6.77 -0.26
CA VAL A 10 -1.80 6.70 -1.72
C VAL A 10 -0.37 6.88 -2.23
N PHE A 11 0.11 5.97 -3.07
CA PHE A 11 1.52 5.92 -3.45
C PHE A 11 1.74 5.30 -4.84
N GLU A 12 2.93 5.51 -5.37
CA GLU A 12 3.46 4.87 -6.58
C GLU A 12 4.77 4.14 -6.27
N VAL A 13 5.09 3.16 -7.11
CA VAL A 13 6.37 2.44 -7.08
C VAL A 13 7.01 2.65 -8.45
N ALA A 14 8.24 3.14 -8.46
CA ALA A 14 8.95 3.45 -9.71
C ALA A 14 8.99 2.22 -10.63
N GLY A 15 8.58 2.39 -11.88
CA GLY A 15 8.56 1.32 -12.88
C GLY A 15 7.37 0.36 -12.80
N LEU A 16 6.45 0.52 -11.84
CA LEU A 16 5.23 -0.30 -11.73
C LEU A 16 3.98 0.55 -11.94
N THR A 17 3.00 0.01 -12.66
CA THR A 17 1.67 0.62 -12.70
C THR A 17 0.96 0.40 -11.36
N PRO A 18 -0.03 1.25 -10.99
CA PRO A 18 -0.85 1.02 -9.80
C PRO A 18 -1.49 -0.37 -9.75
N ALA A 19 -1.91 -0.91 -10.90
CA ALA A 19 -2.49 -2.24 -10.99
C ALA A 19 -1.46 -3.35 -10.73
N ASP A 20 -0.22 -3.17 -11.20
CA ASP A 20 0.87 -4.11 -10.92
C ASP A 20 1.20 -4.13 -9.43
N VAL A 21 1.26 -2.95 -8.79
CA VAL A 21 1.45 -2.85 -7.34
C VAL A 21 0.37 -3.63 -6.60
N VAL A 22 -0.90 -3.40 -6.91
CA VAL A 22 -2.03 -4.12 -6.28
C VAL A 22 -1.92 -5.63 -6.49
N LYS A 23 -1.61 -6.07 -7.72
CA LYS A 23 -1.45 -7.50 -8.05
C LYS A 23 -0.30 -8.14 -7.27
N GLN A 24 0.84 -7.47 -7.17
CA GLN A 24 2.00 -8.01 -6.46
C GLN A 24 1.78 -8.02 -4.93
N LEU A 25 1.13 -7.00 -4.37
CA LEU A 25 0.74 -6.99 -2.95
C LEU A 25 -0.27 -8.11 -2.64
N LEU A 26 -1.24 -8.35 -3.53
CA LEU A 26 -2.19 -9.45 -3.39
C LEU A 26 -1.48 -10.82 -3.36
N ALA A 27 -0.46 -11.02 -4.19
CA ALA A 27 0.36 -12.24 -4.17
C ALA A 27 1.09 -12.45 -2.83
N LYS A 28 1.33 -11.36 -2.08
CA LYS A 28 1.90 -11.35 -0.72
C LYS A 28 0.83 -11.34 0.38
N ARG A 29 -0.44 -11.57 0.04
CA ARG A 29 -1.61 -11.54 0.95
C ARG A 29 -1.91 -10.17 1.56
N VAL A 30 -1.44 -9.09 0.94
CA VAL A 30 -1.77 -7.72 1.33
C VAL A 30 -2.87 -7.20 0.40
N ILE A 31 -4.06 -6.94 0.95
CA ILE A 31 -5.19 -6.40 0.18
C ILE A 31 -4.99 -4.89 0.00
N ALA A 32 -4.83 -4.49 -1.25
CA ALA A 32 -4.72 -3.10 -1.68
C ALA A 32 -5.76 -2.81 -2.78
N SER A 33 -5.97 -1.54 -3.08
CA SER A 33 -6.79 -1.13 -4.23
C SER A 33 -6.11 -0.01 -4.99
N THR A 34 -6.70 0.37 -6.12
CA THR A 34 -6.41 1.65 -6.75
C THR A 34 -7.29 2.76 -6.18
N SER A 35 -6.88 4.02 -6.29
CA SER A 35 -7.68 5.19 -5.88
C SER A 35 -8.71 5.59 -6.95
N PRO A 36 -9.94 5.96 -6.59
CA PRO A 36 -11.01 6.29 -7.55
C PRO A 36 -10.93 7.74 -8.06
N TYR A 37 -9.74 8.20 -8.45
CA TYR A 37 -9.49 9.58 -8.89
C TYR A 37 -9.01 9.63 -10.34
N ALA A 38 -9.04 10.83 -10.94
CA ALA A 38 -8.61 11.05 -12.32
C ALA A 38 -7.18 10.54 -12.59
N ILE A 39 -6.27 10.77 -11.63
CA ILE A 39 -4.96 10.13 -11.59
C ILE A 39 -5.03 9.01 -10.55
N THR A 40 -4.80 7.80 -11.03
CA THR A 40 -4.92 6.59 -10.22
C THR A 40 -3.57 6.21 -9.64
N TYR A 41 -3.56 5.83 -8.36
CA TYR A 41 -2.40 5.35 -7.62
C TYR A 41 -2.75 4.10 -6.82
N ALA A 42 -1.74 3.39 -6.33
CA ALA A 42 -1.94 2.30 -5.39
C ALA A 42 -2.35 2.85 -4.03
N ARG A 43 -3.17 2.10 -3.29
CA ARG A 43 -3.82 2.56 -2.07
C ARG A 43 -3.83 1.48 -0.99
N LEU A 44 -3.35 1.88 0.20
CA LEU A 44 -3.54 1.15 1.46
C LEU A 44 -4.40 2.00 2.39
N ALA A 45 -5.35 1.35 3.08
CA ALA A 45 -6.29 2.00 3.98
C ALA A 45 -6.32 1.24 5.32
N PRO A 46 -5.28 1.37 6.16
CA PRO A 46 -5.28 0.76 7.48
C PRO A 46 -6.43 1.33 8.32
N SER A 47 -7.05 0.48 9.14
CA SER A 47 -8.21 0.83 9.96
C SER A 47 -8.14 0.16 11.34
N LEU A 48 -9.16 0.36 12.17
CA LEU A 48 -9.22 -0.20 13.53
C LEU A 48 -9.12 -1.73 13.59
N VAL A 49 -9.43 -2.45 12.50
CA VAL A 49 -9.32 -3.91 12.47
C VAL A 49 -7.90 -4.40 12.18
N ASN A 50 -6.98 -3.49 11.85
CA ASN A 50 -5.58 -3.84 11.59
C ASN A 50 -4.74 -3.71 12.85
N THR A 51 -3.79 -4.62 13.04
CA THR A 51 -2.77 -4.52 14.09
C THR A 51 -1.54 -3.75 13.58
N PRO A 52 -0.73 -3.13 14.47
CA PRO A 52 0.54 -2.52 14.06
C PRO A 52 1.45 -3.48 13.29
N GLN A 53 1.50 -4.76 13.71
CA GLN A 53 2.27 -5.78 13.01
C GLN A 53 1.80 -6.01 11.57
N GLN A 54 0.49 -5.99 11.30
CA GLN A 54 -0.04 -6.10 9.94
C GLN A 54 0.32 -4.88 9.09
N VAL A 55 0.42 -3.69 9.70
CA VAL A 55 0.91 -2.48 9.02
C VAL A 55 2.38 -2.66 8.66
N ASP A 56 3.22 -3.13 9.58
CA ASP A 56 4.64 -3.40 9.33
C ASP A 56 4.84 -4.46 8.24
N GLU A 57 4.03 -5.51 8.23
CA GLU A 57 4.01 -6.53 7.17
C GLU A 57 3.65 -5.94 5.80
N ALA A 58 2.66 -5.05 5.74
CA ALA A 58 2.29 -4.35 4.51
C ALA A 58 3.41 -3.42 4.03
N VAL A 59 4.05 -2.67 4.93
CA VAL A 59 5.21 -1.82 4.60
C VAL A 59 6.38 -2.65 4.08
N ARG A 60 6.66 -3.81 4.69
CA ARG A 60 7.69 -4.74 4.21
C ARG A 60 7.35 -5.25 2.80
N ALA A 61 6.10 -5.63 2.55
CA ALA A 61 5.66 -6.08 1.23
C ALA A 61 5.83 -4.99 0.15
N VAL A 62 5.54 -3.72 0.48
CA VAL A 62 5.78 -2.58 -0.42
C VAL A 62 7.28 -2.43 -0.71
N ARG A 63 8.15 -2.55 0.29
CA ARG A 63 9.61 -2.49 0.09
C ARG A 63 10.10 -3.60 -0.85
N GLU A 64 9.64 -4.83 -0.66
CA GLU A 64 10.05 -5.98 -1.48
C GLU A 64 9.67 -5.86 -2.96
N ILE A 65 8.58 -5.16 -3.29
CA ILE A 65 8.17 -4.93 -4.69
C ILE A 65 8.82 -3.68 -5.29
N SER A 66 9.46 -2.84 -4.48
CA SER A 66 10.07 -1.58 -4.91
C SER A 66 11.52 -1.72 -5.39
N GLY A 67 12.14 -2.90 -5.20
CA GLY A 67 13.56 -3.14 -5.46
C GLY A 67 14.40 -2.98 -4.20
#